data_AF-A0A7G2IMW0-F1
#
_entry.id   AF-A0A7G2IMW0-F1
#
_cell.length_a   1.000
_cell.length_b   1.000
_cell.length_c   1.000
_cell.angle_alpha   90.00
_cell.angle_beta   90.00
_cell.angle_gamma   90.00
#
_symmetry.space_group_name_H-M   'P 1'
#
loop_
_entity.id
_entity.type
_entity.pdbx_description
1 polymer ?
#
loop_
_entity_poly.entity_id
_entity_poly.type
_entity_poly.pdbx_seq_one_letter_code
_entity_poly.pdbx_strand_id
1 'polypeptide(L)'
;MSATIPDSIRRQVNAASALIARIIEGDLVAVHLYGSAVEGGLKPQSDIDLLVTIRQPLNTRQRDEGASWLIPQLPVEYADTLQAARAEYLGLTKKNWAASMPSVERFVFYAKNRLPIGLNNIINDVGRSPF
;
A
#
# COMPACT_ATOMS: atom_id res chain seq x y z
N MET A 1 14.86 25.38 2.14
CA MET A 1 14.88 24.68 3.43
C MET A 1 14.67 23.20 3.14
N SER A 2 15.60 22.32 3.51
CA SER A 2 15.40 20.87 3.38
C SER A 2 14.45 20.45 4.49
N ALA A 3 13.23 20.06 4.16
CA ALA A 3 12.34 19.47 5.14
C ALA A 3 12.95 18.14 5.59
N THR A 4 13.42 18.08 6.84
CA THR A 4 13.97 16.85 7.40
C THR A 4 12.82 15.95 7.81
N ILE A 5 12.78 14.73 7.28
CA ILE A 5 11.78 13.72 7.66
C ILE A 5 11.88 13.49 9.19
N PRO A 6 10.78 13.64 9.96
CA PRO A 6 10.80 13.38 11.39
C PRO A 6 11.21 11.93 11.72
N ASP A 7 12.02 11.74 12.76
CA ASP A 7 12.55 10.40 13.12
C ASP A 7 11.46 9.39 13.47
N SER A 8 10.33 9.86 14.01
CA SER A 8 9.15 9.04 14.33
C SER A 8 8.56 8.32 13.12
N ILE A 9 8.66 8.92 11.93
CA ILE A 9 8.10 8.36 10.68
C ILE A 9 9.18 7.90 9.70
N ARG A 10 10.46 8.23 9.94
CA ARG A 10 11.58 7.97 9.02
C ARG A 10 11.64 6.52 8.56
N ARG A 11 11.51 5.55 9.48
CA ARG A 11 11.51 4.12 9.13
C ARG A 11 10.36 3.77 8.18
N GLN A 12 9.18 4.28 8.47
CA GLN A 12 7.99 4.01 7.66
C GLN A 12 8.08 4.63 6.27
N VAL A 13 8.53 5.88 6.18
CA VAL A 13 8.76 6.55 4.89
C VAL A 13 9.79 5.80 4.06
N ASN A 14 10.90 5.36 4.66
CA ASN A 14 11.95 4.62 3.96
C ASN A 14 11.44 3.28 3.42
N ALA A 15 10.73 2.50 4.23
CA ALA A 15 10.23 1.19 3.80
C ALA A 15 9.09 1.32 2.77
N ALA A 16 8.21 2.31 2.90
CA ALA A 16 7.23 2.62 1.85
C ALA A 16 7.92 3.03 0.54
N SER A 17 8.92 3.90 0.61
CA SER A 17 9.69 4.35 -0.57
C SER A 17 10.43 3.19 -1.24
N ALA A 18 11.02 2.28 -0.46
CA ALA A 18 11.69 1.09 -0.98
C ALA A 18 10.72 0.14 -1.69
N LEU A 19 9.54 -0.09 -1.11
CA LEU A 19 8.48 -0.89 -1.74
C LEU A 19 7.99 -0.26 -3.05
N ILE A 20 7.74 1.06 -3.05
CA ILE A 20 7.32 1.82 -4.23
C ILE A 20 8.38 1.72 -5.33
N ALA A 21 9.65 1.93 -4.99
CA ALA A 21 10.75 1.82 -5.95
C ALA A 21 10.88 0.41 -6.53
N ARG A 22 10.67 -0.62 -5.71
CA ARG A 22 10.67 -2.02 -6.17
C ARG A 22 9.53 -2.30 -7.14
N ILE A 23 8.30 -1.91 -6.81
CA ILE A 23 7.12 -2.22 -7.63
C ILE A 23 7.13 -1.43 -8.95
N ILE A 24 7.54 -0.17 -8.91
CA ILE A 24 7.44 0.75 -10.06
C ILE A 24 8.72 0.68 -10.93
N GLU A 25 9.82 0.20 -10.37
CA GLU A 25 11.10 -0.02 -11.06
C GLU A 25 11.55 1.25 -11.83
N GLY A 26 11.96 1.10 -13.10
CA GLY A 26 12.52 2.18 -13.93
C GLY A 26 11.53 3.30 -14.29
N ASP A 27 10.24 3.13 -14.03
CA ASP A 27 9.22 4.15 -14.30
C ASP A 27 9.03 5.14 -13.14
N LEU A 28 9.66 4.90 -11.99
CA LEU A 28 9.59 5.82 -10.86
C LEU A 28 10.42 7.09 -11.18
N VAL A 29 9.77 8.24 -11.11
CA VAL A 29 10.44 9.55 -11.28
C VAL A 29 10.81 10.11 -9.92
N ALA A 30 9.86 10.12 -8.99
CA ALA A 30 10.05 10.71 -7.67
C ALA A 30 9.02 10.21 -6.65
N VAL A 31 9.40 10.25 -5.38
CA VAL A 31 8.51 10.08 -4.22
C VAL A 31 8.63 11.35 -3.38
N HIS A 32 7.52 12.04 -3.16
CA HIS A 32 7.48 13.26 -2.36
C HIS A 32 6.67 13.01 -1.09
N LEU A 33 7.23 13.39 0.06
CA LEU A 33 6.47 13.46 1.31
C LEU A 33 5.60 14.72 1.28
N TYR A 34 4.34 14.60 1.69
CA TYR A 34 3.38 15.69 1.74
C TYR A 34 2.67 15.73 3.10
N GLY A 35 1.77 16.70 3.26
CA GLY A 35 0.82 16.76 4.36
C GLY A 35 1.45 17.12 5.70
N SER A 36 0.83 16.61 6.77
CA SER A 36 1.13 17.02 8.15
C SER A 36 2.59 16.82 8.57
N ALA A 37 3.28 15.85 7.95
CA ALA A 37 4.69 15.56 8.19
C ALA A 37 5.64 16.64 7.66
N VAL A 38 5.24 17.41 6.64
CA VAL A 38 6.03 18.51 6.07
C VAL A 38 5.58 19.86 6.62
N GLU A 39 4.29 20.02 6.89
CA GLU A 39 3.69 21.27 7.39
C GLU A 39 3.88 21.48 8.91
N GLY A 40 4.51 20.55 9.62
CA GLY A 40 4.79 20.66 11.05
C GLY A 40 3.61 20.32 11.97
N GLY A 41 2.53 19.76 11.43
CA GLY A 41 1.29 19.43 12.13
C GLY A 41 1.12 17.94 12.46
N LEU A 42 2.19 17.15 12.40
CA LEU A 42 2.14 15.69 12.59
C LEU A 42 1.65 15.33 14.00
N LYS A 43 0.49 14.67 14.10
CA LYS A 43 -0.09 14.20 15.37
C LYS A 43 0.24 12.71 15.61
N PRO A 44 0.13 12.22 16.85
CA PRO A 44 0.12 10.78 17.09
C PRO A 44 -0.96 10.11 16.25
N GLN A 45 -0.62 8.99 15.60
CA GLN A 45 -1.51 8.24 14.70
C GLN A 45 -1.92 8.99 13.41
N SER A 46 -1.27 10.10 13.06
CA SER A 46 -1.43 10.71 11.74
C SER A 46 -0.94 9.79 10.62
N ASP A 47 -1.63 9.85 9.50
CA ASP A 47 -1.23 9.23 8.25
C ASP A 47 0.02 9.88 7.65
N ILE A 48 0.70 9.13 6.78
CA ILE A 48 1.84 9.61 5.98
C ILE A 48 1.37 9.75 4.54
N ASP A 49 1.37 10.99 4.05
CA ASP A 49 0.98 11.30 2.67
C ASP A 49 2.20 11.24 1.76
N LEU A 50 2.18 10.34 0.77
CA LEU A 50 3.20 10.23 -0.27
C LEU A 50 2.59 10.52 -1.64
N LEU A 51 3.16 11.47 -2.37
CA LEU A 51 2.87 11.69 -3.78
C LEU A 51 3.95 10.99 -4.63
N VAL A 52 3.53 10.00 -5.43
CA VAL A 52 4.41 9.22 -6.30
C VAL A 52 4.23 9.68 -7.74
N THR A 53 5.32 10.12 -8.37
CA THR A 53 5.34 10.51 -9.79
C THR A 53 5.95 9.38 -10.62
N ILE A 54 5.19 8.92 -11.63
CA ILE A 54 5.59 7.82 -12.51
C ILE A 54 5.55 8.24 -13.98
N ARG A 55 6.43 7.68 -14.80
CA ARG A 55 6.53 8.00 -16.24
C ARG A 55 5.39 7.40 -17.05
N GLN A 56 4.91 6.24 -16.64
CA GLN A 56 3.90 5.45 -17.34
C GLN A 56 2.89 4.92 -16.33
N PRO A 57 1.62 4.72 -16.73
CA PRO A 57 0.64 4.03 -15.88
C PRO A 57 1.12 2.63 -15.47
N LEU A 58 0.78 2.20 -14.25
CA LEU A 58 1.17 0.87 -13.76
C LEU A 58 0.64 -0.24 -14.68
N ASN A 59 1.54 -1.10 -15.13
CA ASN A 59 1.22 -2.27 -15.94
C ASN A 59 0.70 -3.44 -15.07
N THR A 60 0.25 -4.51 -15.73
CA THR A 60 -0.31 -5.70 -15.05
C THR A 60 0.64 -6.33 -14.04
N ARG A 61 1.94 -6.46 -14.37
CA ARG A 61 2.95 -7.03 -13.45
C ARG A 61 3.10 -6.16 -12.21
N GLN A 62 3.21 -4.84 -12.37
CA GLN A 62 3.41 -3.93 -11.24
C GLN A 62 2.18 -3.93 -10.30
N ARG A 63 0.97 -3.93 -10.86
CA ARG A 63 -0.27 -4.08 -10.06
C ARG A 63 -0.33 -5.43 -9.36
N ASP A 64 0.11 -6.49 -10.04
CA ASP A 64 0.15 -7.84 -9.49
C ASP A 64 1.14 -7.95 -8.32
N GLU A 65 2.32 -7.36 -8.44
CA GLU A 65 3.33 -7.36 -7.39
C GLU A 65 2.84 -6.59 -6.16
N GLY A 66 2.20 -5.44 -6.36
CA GLY A 66 1.55 -4.70 -5.27
C GLY A 66 0.47 -5.52 -4.56
N ALA A 67 -0.38 -6.21 -5.32
CA ALA A 67 -1.40 -7.10 -4.75
C ALA A 67 -0.77 -8.29 -4.00
N SER A 68 0.25 -8.94 -4.59
CA SER A 68 0.95 -10.07 -3.98
C SER A 68 1.67 -9.68 -2.70
N TRP A 69 2.17 -8.45 -2.60
CA TRP A 69 2.75 -7.92 -1.37
C TRP A 69 1.68 -7.66 -0.30
N LEU A 70 0.55 -7.06 -0.67
CA LEU A 70 -0.51 -6.67 0.28
C LEU A 70 -1.28 -7.87 0.86
N ILE A 71 -1.65 -8.85 0.03
CA ILE A 71 -2.48 -10.00 0.41
C ILE A 71 -2.02 -10.68 1.72
N PRO A 72 -0.74 -11.07 1.91
CA PRO A 72 -0.31 -11.78 3.12
C PRO A 72 -0.38 -10.96 4.42
N GLN A 73 -0.59 -9.65 4.31
CA GLN A 73 -0.66 -8.74 5.47
C GLN A 73 -2.10 -8.51 5.93
N LEU A 74 -3.07 -8.95 5.14
CA LEU A 74 -4.48 -8.80 5.44
C LEU A 74 -4.95 -9.96 6.33
N PRO A 75 -5.89 -9.70 7.28
CA PRO A 75 -6.68 -10.76 7.88
C PRO A 75 -7.28 -11.68 6.80
N VAL A 76 -7.32 -12.99 7.09
CA VAL A 76 -7.71 -14.04 6.12
C VAL A 76 -9.01 -13.73 5.37
N GLU A 77 -10.02 -13.20 6.07
CA GLU A 77 -11.31 -12.84 5.48
C GLU A 77 -11.20 -11.81 4.33
N TYR A 78 -10.26 -10.88 4.44
CA TYR A 78 -10.02 -9.84 3.42
C TYR A 78 -9.03 -10.30 2.35
N ALA A 79 -8.03 -11.09 2.76
CA ALA A 79 -7.07 -11.70 1.85
C ALA A 79 -7.76 -12.54 0.77
N ASP A 80 -8.75 -13.35 1.13
CA ASP A 80 -9.50 -14.20 0.18
C ASP A 80 -10.21 -13.38 -0.91
N THR A 81 -10.78 -12.23 -0.53
CA THR A 81 -11.49 -11.34 -1.46
C THR A 81 -10.50 -10.71 -2.44
N LEU A 82 -9.36 -10.22 -1.94
CA LEU A 82 -8.34 -9.59 -2.77
C LEU A 82 -7.60 -10.62 -3.65
N GLN A 83 -7.37 -11.82 -3.14
CA GLN A 83 -6.76 -12.93 -3.90
C GLN A 83 -7.66 -13.37 -5.06
N ALA A 84 -8.97 -13.43 -4.85
CA ALA A 84 -9.91 -13.70 -5.93
C ALA A 84 -9.94 -12.59 -6.98
N ALA A 85 -9.88 -11.32 -6.56
CA ALA A 85 -9.79 -10.18 -7.48
C ALA A 85 -8.50 -10.22 -8.29
N ARG A 86 -7.36 -10.52 -7.65
CA ARG A 86 -6.07 -10.73 -8.30
C ARG A 86 -6.13 -11.87 -9.32
N ALA A 87 -6.71 -13.01 -8.97
CA ALA A 87 -6.80 -14.16 -9.87
C ALA A 87 -7.63 -13.87 -11.12
N GLU A 88 -8.75 -13.16 -10.99
CA GLU A 88 -9.56 -12.75 -12.14
C GLU A 88 -8.89 -11.65 -12.97
N TYR A 89 -8.24 -10.69 -12.32
CA TYR A 89 -7.46 -9.64 -13.00
C TYR A 89 -6.35 -10.23 -13.88
N LEU A 90 -5.72 -11.33 -13.43
CA LEU A 90 -4.73 -12.10 -14.19
C LEU A 90 -5.34 -13.06 -15.22
N GLY A 91 -6.68 -13.15 -15.31
CA GLY A 91 -7.38 -14.05 -16.22
C GLY A 91 -7.33 -15.53 -15.83
N LEU A 92 -6.95 -15.85 -14.59
CA LEU A 92 -6.83 -17.24 -14.11
C LEU A 92 -8.19 -17.85 -13.76
N THR A 93 -9.15 -17.02 -13.35
CA THR A 93 -10.50 -17.43 -12.95
C THR A 93 -11.53 -16.41 -13.42
N LYS A 94 -12.81 -16.81 -13.40
CA LYS A 94 -13.94 -15.88 -13.49
C LYS A 94 -14.77 -16.01 -12.22
N LYS A 95 -15.06 -14.91 -11.55
CA LYS A 95 -15.86 -14.90 -10.33
C LYS A 95 -17.21 -14.25 -10.57
N ASN A 96 -18.24 -14.77 -9.90
CA ASN A 96 -19.52 -14.09 -9.80
C ASN A 96 -19.39 -12.94 -8.78
N TRP A 97 -19.10 -11.74 -9.27
CA TRP A 97 -18.96 -10.56 -8.41
C TRP A 97 -20.26 -10.16 -7.72
N ALA A 98 -21.42 -10.38 -8.34
CA ALA A 98 -22.71 -10.07 -7.72
C ALA A 98 -22.89 -10.85 -6.40
N ALA A 99 -22.49 -12.12 -6.37
CA ALA A 99 -22.50 -12.93 -5.15
C ALA A 99 -21.37 -12.57 -4.16
N SER A 100 -20.31 -11.91 -4.62
CA SER A 100 -19.14 -11.55 -3.82
C SER A 100 -19.20 -10.12 -3.23
N MET A 101 -20.19 -9.31 -3.63
CA MET A 101 -20.35 -7.92 -3.19
C MET A 101 -20.33 -7.74 -1.67
N PRO A 102 -20.98 -8.58 -0.85
CA PRO A 102 -20.91 -8.43 0.61
C PRO A 102 -19.47 -8.51 1.16
N SER A 103 -18.63 -9.38 0.59
CA SER A 103 -17.23 -9.50 1.00
C SER A 103 -16.38 -8.32 0.48
N VAL A 104 -16.67 -7.83 -0.72
CA VAL A 104 -16.04 -6.63 -1.29
C VAL A 104 -16.37 -5.41 -0.42
N GLU A 105 -17.62 -5.24 0.00
CA GLU A 105 -18.04 -4.14 0.88
C GLU A 105 -17.36 -4.23 2.24
N ARG A 106 -17.25 -5.43 2.84
CA ARG A 106 -16.50 -5.63 4.09
C ARG A 106 -15.03 -5.27 3.92
N PHE A 107 -14.40 -5.63 2.80
CA PHE A 107 -13.02 -5.23 2.51
C PHE A 107 -12.88 -3.71 2.32
N VAL A 108 -13.78 -3.07 1.57
CA VAL A 108 -13.75 -1.61 1.37
C VAL A 108 -13.96 -0.88 2.68
N PHE A 109 -14.88 -1.35 3.53
CA PHE A 109 -15.09 -0.82 4.87
C PHE A 109 -13.83 -0.98 5.72
N TYR A 110 -13.23 -2.18 5.74
CA TYR A 110 -11.97 -2.42 6.45
C TYR A 110 -10.86 -1.49 5.95
N ALA A 111 -10.66 -1.39 4.64
CA ALA A 111 -9.64 -0.55 4.03
C ALA A 111 -9.81 0.93 4.43
N LYS A 112 -11.03 1.46 4.33
CA LYS A 112 -11.34 2.85 4.71
C LYS A 112 -11.10 3.14 6.20
N ASN A 113 -11.38 2.19 7.08
CA ASN A 113 -11.30 2.40 8.53
C ASN A 113 -9.95 1.99 9.15
N ARG A 114 -9.16 1.15 8.47
CA ARG A 114 -7.94 0.54 9.03
C ARG A 114 -6.66 0.92 8.29
N LEU A 115 -6.71 1.33 7.02
CA LEU A 115 -5.53 1.89 6.35
C LEU A 115 -5.01 3.19 7.00
N PRO A 116 -5.84 4.00 7.71
CA PRO A 116 -5.35 5.13 8.50
C PRO A 116 -4.61 4.76 9.80
N ILE A 117 -4.67 3.50 10.24
CA ILE A 117 -4.19 3.08 11.58
C ILE A 117 -3.23 1.87 11.50
N GLY A 118 -3.34 1.05 10.44
CA GLY A 118 -2.78 -0.31 10.39
C GLY A 118 -1.51 -0.50 9.57
N LEU A 119 -1.12 0.45 8.70
CA LEU A 119 0.12 0.33 7.92
C LEU A 119 1.39 0.52 8.78
N ASN A 120 1.26 1.07 9.99
CA ASN A 120 2.38 1.24 10.91
C ASN A 120 3.02 -0.11 11.30
N ASN A 121 2.24 -1.16 11.56
CA ASN A 121 2.81 -2.46 11.97
C ASN A 121 3.39 -3.24 10.80
N ILE A 122 2.78 -3.11 9.63
CA ILE A 122 3.16 -3.77 8.38
C ILE A 122 4.52 -3.25 7.88
N ILE A 123 4.69 -1.92 7.85
CA ILE A 123 5.90 -1.31 7.31
C ILE A 123 7.07 -1.45 8.30
N ASN A 124 6.79 -1.54 9.60
CA ASN A 124 7.80 -1.87 10.61
C ASN A 124 8.38 -3.30 10.46
N ASP A 125 7.65 -4.23 9.84
CA ASP A 125 8.10 -5.63 9.65
C ASP A 125 8.85 -5.86 8.32
N VAL A 126 8.75 -4.92 7.37
CA VAL A 126 9.58 -4.92 6.14
C VAL A 126 11.08 -4.86 6.47
N GLY A 127 11.46 -4.37 7.65
CA GLY A 127 12.83 -4.40 8.17
C GLY A 127 13.29 -5.76 8.73
N ARG A 128 12.44 -6.80 8.75
CA ARG A 128 12.76 -8.15 9.28
C ARG A 128 12.67 -9.28 8.25
N SER A 129 12.24 -9.02 7.03
CA SER A 129 12.24 -10.04 5.98
C SER A 129 13.64 -10.14 5.34
N PRO A 130 14.32 -11.30 5.41
CA PRO A 130 15.65 -11.44 4.85
C PRO A 130 15.54 -11.90 3.39
N PHE A 131 15.09 -11.07 2.46
CA PHE A 131 15.22 -11.32 1.02
C PHE A 131 15.32 -10.01 0.23
#